data_AF-A0A564Z607-F1
#
_entry.id   AF-A0A564Z607-F1
#
_cell.length_a   1.000
_cell.length_b   1.000
_cell.length_c   1.000
_cell.angle_alpha   90.00
_cell.angle_beta   90.00
_cell.angle_gamma   90.00
#
_symmetry.space_group_name_H-M   'P 1'
#
loop_
_entity.id
_entity.type
_entity.pdbx_description
1 polymer ?
#
loop_
_entity_poly.entity_id
_entity_poly.type
_entity_poly.pdbx_seq_one_letter_code
_entity_poly.pdbx_strand_id
1 'polypeptide(L)'
;RDPRFRLSRFNDSAILVSAPYGLRDSDDVRIECVTTVGDKGEVVININNTCGLGYTRCRDGTCIPTHQICDGTSHCHDNSDEDSRFCREPIRLPSRPGIIITPPIISILAWRPFEFTCVNSDGSRVDAVFKKDGSPVDGDPRFRVNRFNGSALYVSASEGL
;
A
#
# COMPACT_ATOMS: atom_id res chain seq x y z
N ARG A 1 4.48 -14.76 14.03
CA ARG A 1 3.71 -14.33 15.22
C ARG A 1 3.37 -12.87 15.01
N ASP A 2 2.08 -12.50 15.02
CA ASP A 2 1.67 -11.10 14.85
C ASP A 2 2.05 -10.30 16.11
N PRO A 3 2.84 -9.21 15.99
CA PRO A 3 3.31 -8.44 17.14
C PRO A 3 2.19 -7.70 17.89
N ARG A 4 1.02 -7.53 17.27
CA ARG A 4 -0.14 -6.86 17.89
C ARG A 4 -0.82 -7.74 18.94
N PHE A 5 -0.64 -9.06 18.87
CA PHE A 5 -1.30 -10.01 19.75
C PHE A 5 -0.32 -10.68 20.71
N ARG A 6 -0.71 -10.71 21.99
CA ARG A 6 -0.03 -11.47 23.04
C ARG A 6 -0.87 -12.70 23.38
N LEU A 7 -0.26 -13.86 23.27
CA LEU A 7 -0.83 -15.12 23.77
C LEU A 7 -0.20 -15.45 25.13
N SER A 8 -1.03 -15.71 26.12
CA SER A 8 -0.63 -16.28 27.41
C SER A 8 -1.42 -17.55 27.68
N ARG A 9 -0.73 -18.66 27.96
CA ARG A 9 -1.40 -19.90 28.39
C ARG A 9 -1.89 -19.71 29.81
N PHE A 10 -3.19 -19.90 30.02
CA PHE A 10 -3.78 -19.85 31.35
C PHE A 10 -3.74 -21.24 32.00
N ASN A 11 -4.01 -22.29 31.22
CA ASN A 11 -3.81 -23.70 31.58
C ASN A 11 -3.67 -24.57 30.31
N ASP A 12 -3.67 -25.91 30.44
CA ASP A 12 -3.52 -26.84 29.31
C ASP A 12 -4.69 -26.83 28.32
N SER A 13 -5.86 -26.32 28.73
CA SER A 13 -7.09 -26.27 27.93
C SER A 13 -7.53 -24.85 27.54
N ALA A 14 -6.84 -23.82 28.03
CA ALA A 14 -7.24 -22.43 27.86
C ALA A 14 -6.04 -21.51 27.59
N ILE A 15 -6.19 -20.72 26.53
CA ILE A 15 -5.28 -19.65 26.16
C ILE A 15 -6.00 -18.31 26.24
N LEU A 16 -5.30 -17.28 26.72
CA LEU A 16 -5.74 -15.91 26.67
C LEU A 16 -5.03 -15.22 25.51
N VAL A 17 -5.81 -14.69 24.57
CA VAL A 17 -5.33 -13.86 23.47
C VAL A 17 -5.71 -12.41 23.77
N SER A 18 -4.72 -11.53 23.84
CA SER A 18 -4.96 -10.10 24.09
C SER A 18 -4.21 -9.22 23.10
N ALA A 19 -4.82 -8.09 22.72
CA ALA A 19 -4.19 -7.03 21.95
C ALA A 19 -3.90 -5.84 22.89
N PRO A 20 -2.75 -5.82 23.60
CA PRO A 20 -2.51 -4.85 24.68
C PRO A 20 -2.46 -3.39 24.21
N TYR A 21 -2.25 -3.16 22.91
CA TYR A 21 -2.19 -1.83 22.31
C TYR A 21 -3.40 -1.51 21.43
N GLY A 22 -4.42 -2.37 21.46
CA GLY A 22 -5.58 -2.27 20.57
C GLY A 22 -5.28 -2.71 19.13
N LEU A 23 -6.28 -2.53 18.28
CA LEU A 23 -6.24 -2.83 16.84
C LEU A 23 -6.78 -1.60 16.09
N ARG A 24 -6.37 -1.38 14.83
CA ARG A 24 -6.84 -0.25 14.04
C ARG A 24 -8.21 -0.52 13.45
N ASP A 25 -8.90 0.56 13.12
CA ASP A 25 -10.22 0.59 12.48
C ASP A 25 -10.33 -0.11 11.11
N SER A 26 -9.19 -0.48 10.52
CA SER A 26 -9.09 -1.13 9.21
C SER A 26 -8.68 -2.61 9.31
N ASP A 27 -8.54 -3.13 10.53
CA ASP A 27 -8.06 -4.49 10.80
C ASP A 27 -9.22 -5.38 11.31
N ASP A 28 -10.19 -5.73 10.45
CA ASP A 28 -11.13 -6.80 10.80
C ASP A 28 -10.36 -8.11 11.00
N VAL A 29 -10.35 -8.65 12.22
CA VAL A 29 -9.57 -9.83 12.57
C VAL A 29 -10.49 -11.01 12.88
N ARG A 30 -10.20 -12.15 12.25
CA ARG A 30 -10.82 -13.45 12.54
C ARG A 30 -9.81 -14.33 13.24
N ILE A 31 -10.16 -14.87 14.40
CA ILE A 31 -9.33 -15.77 15.18
C ILE A 31 -10.03 -17.12 15.26
N GLU A 32 -9.35 -18.17 14.82
CA GLU A 32 -9.85 -19.54 14.92
C GLU A 32 -9.21 -20.24 16.12
N CYS A 33 -10.04 -20.71 17.05
CA CYS A 33 -9.65 -21.61 18.13
C CYS A 33 -9.81 -23.04 17.63
N VAL A 34 -8.75 -23.83 17.67
CA VAL A 34 -8.74 -25.24 17.23
C VAL A 34 -8.39 -26.17 18.38
N THR A 35 -9.10 -27.28 18.52
CA THR A 35 -8.79 -28.35 19.48
C THR A 35 -7.92 -29.42 18.83
N THR A 36 -7.22 -30.21 19.64
CA THR A 36 -6.45 -31.37 19.16
C THR A 36 -7.33 -32.48 18.59
N VAL A 37 -8.62 -32.46 18.94
CA VAL A 37 -9.63 -33.42 18.48
C VAL A 37 -10.30 -32.95 17.17
N GLY A 38 -10.00 -31.73 16.71
CA GLY A 38 -10.45 -31.19 15.43
C GLY A 38 -11.63 -30.23 15.50
N ASP A 39 -12.16 -29.93 16.70
CA ASP A 39 -13.20 -28.93 16.88
C ASP A 39 -12.64 -27.54 16.59
N LYS A 40 -13.47 -26.69 15.99
CA LYS A 40 -13.09 -25.32 15.62
C LYS A 40 -14.16 -24.33 16.04
N GLY A 41 -13.74 -23.20 16.58
CA GLY A 41 -14.60 -22.06 16.86
C GLY A 41 -13.98 -20.78 16.30
N GLU A 42 -14.75 -19.99 15.57
CA GLU A 42 -14.32 -18.69 15.03
C GLU A 42 -14.77 -17.55 15.96
N VAL A 43 -13.86 -16.61 16.21
CA VAL A 43 -14.14 -15.33 16.85
C VAL A 43 -13.88 -14.22 15.84
N VAL A 44 -14.91 -13.43 15.55
CA VAL A 44 -14.82 -12.26 14.67
C VAL A 44 -14.73 -11.00 15.51
N ILE A 45 -13.67 -10.21 15.30
CA ILE A 45 -13.45 -8.93 15.96
C ILE A 45 -13.73 -7.83 14.94
N ASN A 46 -14.88 -7.17 15.07
CA ASN A 46 -15.27 -6.03 14.24
C ASN A 46 -14.84 -4.73 14.91
N ILE A 47 -14.11 -3.88 14.19
CA ILE A 47 -13.66 -2.58 14.71
C ILE A 47 -14.40 -1.48 13.96
N ASN A 48 -15.22 -0.72 14.68
CA ASN A 48 -16.06 0.29 14.05
C ASN A 48 -15.28 1.58 13.76
N ASN A 49 -15.10 1.90 12.47
CA ASN A 49 -14.54 3.18 12.06
C ASN A 49 -15.59 4.30 12.14
N THR A 50 -15.28 5.37 12.86
CA THR A 50 -16.17 6.53 13.06
C THR A 50 -15.73 7.75 12.24
N CYS A 51 -14.57 7.71 11.58
CA CYS A 51 -13.97 8.85 10.91
C CYS A 51 -14.44 9.10 9.47
N GLY A 52 -15.34 8.26 8.94
CA GLY A 52 -15.83 8.37 7.56
C GLY A 52 -14.87 7.75 6.52
N LEU A 53 -15.34 7.63 5.27
CA LEU A 53 -14.57 6.99 4.20
C LEU A 53 -13.32 7.80 3.84
N GLY A 54 -12.17 7.13 3.75
CA GLY A 54 -10.87 7.77 3.44
C GLY A 54 -10.16 8.41 4.63
N TYR A 55 -10.73 8.25 5.84
CA TYR A 55 -10.13 8.67 7.10
C TYR A 55 -9.99 7.47 8.03
N THR A 56 -9.05 7.60 8.94
CA THR A 56 -8.70 6.60 9.94
C THR A 56 -8.52 7.25 11.29
N ARG A 57 -8.81 6.51 12.35
CA ARG A 57 -8.85 7.01 13.71
C ARG A 57 -7.54 6.74 14.45
N CYS A 58 -6.89 7.82 14.88
CA CYS A 58 -5.82 7.81 15.87
C CYS A 58 -6.29 7.23 17.21
N ARG A 59 -5.36 6.77 18.06
CA ARG A 59 -5.71 6.21 19.38
C ARG A 59 -6.23 7.28 20.35
N ASP A 60 -5.83 8.54 20.21
CA ASP A 60 -6.41 9.70 20.91
C ASP A 60 -7.86 10.03 20.48
N GLY A 61 -8.32 9.44 19.38
CA GLY A 61 -9.64 9.67 18.79
C GLY A 61 -9.69 10.70 17.67
N THR A 62 -8.56 11.31 17.32
CA THR A 62 -8.44 12.21 16.17
C THR A 62 -8.62 11.44 14.87
N CYS A 63 -9.29 12.06 13.89
CA CYS A 63 -9.46 11.49 12.56
C CYS A 63 -8.47 12.13 11.58
N ILE A 64 -7.64 11.31 10.94
CA ILE A 64 -6.69 11.76 9.92
C ILE A 64 -6.97 11.04 8.60
N PRO A 65 -6.67 11.65 7.44
CA PRO A 65 -6.68 10.97 6.16
C PRO A 65 -5.86 9.67 6.17
N THR A 66 -6.36 8.61 5.53
CA THR A 66 -5.69 7.29 5.53
C THR A 66 -4.26 7.32 4.96
N HIS A 67 -3.96 8.26 4.05
CA HIS A 67 -2.62 8.41 3.46
C HIS A 67 -1.57 9.02 4.41
N GLN A 68 -2.00 9.54 5.57
CA GLN A 68 -1.12 10.10 6.60
C GLN A 68 -0.68 9.08 7.65
N ILE A 69 -1.13 7.83 7.55
CA ILE A 69 -0.64 6.75 8.42
C ILE A 69 0.68 6.21 7.89
N CYS A 70 1.66 6.05 8.78
CA CYS A 70 2.97 5.48 8.50
C CYS A 70 3.72 6.22 7.38
N ASP A 71 3.55 7.53 7.28
CA ASP A 71 4.18 8.38 6.27
C ASP A 71 5.48 9.05 6.77
N GLY A 72 5.86 8.75 8.02
CA GLY A 72 7.07 9.26 8.66
C GLY A 72 6.89 10.62 9.33
N THR A 73 5.69 11.20 9.28
CA THR A 73 5.34 12.45 9.96
C THR A 73 4.23 12.18 10.96
N SER A 74 4.40 12.65 12.19
CA SER A 74 3.32 12.57 13.19
C SER A 74 2.21 13.56 12.85
N HIS A 75 1.03 13.02 12.59
CA HIS A 75 -0.24 13.69 12.39
C HIS A 75 -1.19 13.49 13.57
N CYS A 76 -1.09 12.37 14.30
CA CYS A 76 -1.83 12.16 15.54
C CYS A 76 -1.12 12.83 16.73
N HIS A 77 -1.88 13.39 17.68
CA HIS A 77 -1.28 13.99 18.89
C HIS A 77 -0.49 12.98 19.73
N ASP A 78 -0.89 11.71 19.67
CA ASP A 78 -0.27 10.60 20.38
C ASP A 78 0.73 9.80 19.54
N ASN A 79 1.07 10.28 18.32
CA ASN A 79 1.93 9.61 17.34
C ASN A 79 1.48 8.18 16.98
N SER A 80 0.19 7.85 17.16
CA SER A 80 -0.31 6.48 16.92
C SER A 80 -0.36 6.11 15.44
N ASP A 81 -0.37 7.09 14.55
CA ASP A 81 -0.20 6.97 13.10
C ASP A 81 1.18 6.47 12.69
N GLU A 82 2.21 6.74 13.49
CA GLU A 82 3.61 6.36 13.25
C GLU A 82 4.08 5.23 14.18
N ASP A 83 3.16 4.52 14.82
CA ASP A 83 3.48 3.43 15.73
C ASP A 83 3.98 2.20 14.96
N SER A 84 5.27 1.87 15.13
CA SER A 84 5.96 0.75 14.47
C SER A 84 5.35 -0.63 14.70
N ARG A 85 4.43 -0.79 15.66
CA ARG A 85 3.67 -2.05 15.84
C ARG A 85 2.56 -2.22 14.81
N PHE A 86 2.07 -1.10 14.28
CA PHE A 86 0.99 -1.03 13.30
C PHE A 86 1.54 -0.65 11.92
N CYS A 87 2.62 0.13 11.88
CA CYS A 87 3.43 0.34 10.70
C CYS A 87 4.35 -0.86 10.52
N ARG A 88 4.08 -1.70 9.51
CA ARG A 88 5.02 -2.77 9.13
C ARG A 88 6.31 -2.12 8.65
N GLU A 89 7.31 -2.04 9.51
CA GLU A 89 8.59 -1.41 9.17
C GLU A 89 9.45 -2.26 8.22
N PRO A 90 10.38 -1.63 7.49
CA PRO A 90 10.92 -0.30 7.71
C PRO A 90 10.09 0.79 7.03
N ILE A 91 10.14 1.98 7.63
CA ILE A 91 10.08 3.25 6.93
C ILE A 91 11.06 3.12 5.76
N ARG A 92 10.56 2.72 4.59
CA ARG A 92 11.07 3.32 3.38
C ARG A 92 10.55 4.76 3.48
N LEU A 93 11.32 5.61 4.17
CA LEU A 93 11.67 6.95 3.67
C LEU A 93 11.53 6.81 2.18
N PRO A 94 10.58 7.49 1.51
CA PRO A 94 10.07 7.08 0.20
C PRO A 94 11.30 6.70 -0.58
N SER A 95 11.56 5.39 -0.71
CA SER A 95 12.76 4.96 -1.41
C SER A 95 12.34 5.35 -2.78
N ARG A 96 12.92 6.48 -3.19
CA ARG A 96 12.54 7.37 -4.26
C ARG A 96 11.63 6.63 -5.22
N PRO A 97 10.42 7.11 -5.54
CA PRO A 97 9.49 6.39 -6.42
C PRO A 97 10.29 5.61 -7.46
N GLY A 98 10.40 4.28 -7.26
CA GLY A 98 11.42 3.50 -7.99
C GLY A 98 11.25 3.66 -9.49
N ILE A 99 10.04 4.04 -9.90
CA ILE A 99 9.74 4.65 -11.19
C ILE A 99 8.87 5.90 -10.94
N ILE A 100 9.35 7.06 -11.40
CA ILE A 100 8.63 8.34 -11.49
C ILE A 100 7.97 8.41 -12.87
N ILE A 101 6.65 8.63 -12.92
CA ILE A 101 5.90 8.78 -14.17
C ILE A 101 5.31 10.19 -14.23
N THR A 102 5.62 10.94 -15.29
CA THR A 102 5.18 12.33 -15.44
C THR A 102 4.62 12.58 -16.85
N PRO A 103 3.34 12.99 -16.99
CA PRO A 103 2.32 13.07 -15.94
C PRO A 103 1.82 11.67 -15.49
N PRO A 104 1.34 11.51 -14.25
CA PRO A 104 0.89 10.21 -13.73
C PRO A 104 -0.45 9.75 -14.33
N ILE A 105 -1.26 10.67 -14.83
CA ILE A 105 -2.55 10.40 -15.48
C ILE A 105 -2.64 11.29 -16.72
N ILE A 106 -2.95 10.67 -17.86
CA ILE A 106 -3.24 11.37 -19.12
C ILE A 106 -4.71 11.16 -19.44
N SER A 107 -5.47 12.25 -19.54
CA SER A 107 -6.88 12.25 -19.94
C SER A 107 -7.05 13.20 -21.11
N ILE A 108 -7.05 12.64 -22.32
CA ILE A 108 -7.14 13.37 -23.58
C ILE A 108 -8.27 12.79 -24.44
N LEU A 109 -8.77 13.59 -25.37
CA LEU A 109 -9.74 13.13 -26.37
C LEU A 109 -9.08 12.16 -27.36
N ALA A 110 -9.89 11.30 -27.99
CA ALA A 110 -9.42 10.40 -29.05
C ALA A 110 -8.69 11.17 -30.16
N TRP A 111 -7.69 10.53 -30.78
CA TRP A 111 -6.87 11.13 -31.86
C TRP A 111 -6.07 12.36 -31.45
N ARG A 112 -5.84 12.57 -30.15
CA ARG A 112 -4.97 13.64 -29.67
C ARG A 112 -3.59 13.07 -29.31
N PRO A 113 -2.50 13.79 -29.65
CA PRO A 113 -1.18 13.37 -29.26
C PRO A 113 -1.00 13.47 -27.75
N PHE A 114 -0.14 12.61 -27.22
CA PHE A 114 0.28 12.67 -25.82
C PHE A 114 1.69 12.15 -25.64
N GLU A 115 2.26 12.50 -24.50
CA GLU A 115 3.59 12.10 -24.09
C GLU A 115 3.66 11.87 -22.58
N PHE A 116 4.56 11.00 -22.16
CA PHE A 116 4.92 10.84 -20.76
C PHE A 116 6.38 10.38 -20.62
N THR A 117 6.93 10.60 -19.44
CA THR A 117 8.25 10.13 -19.06
C THR A 117 8.14 9.08 -17.97
N CYS A 118 9.01 8.07 -18.03
CA CYS A 118 9.24 7.11 -16.96
C CYS A 118 10.71 7.19 -16.55
N VAL A 119 10.97 7.54 -15.30
CA VAL A 119 12.33 7.71 -14.76
C VAL A 119 12.50 6.86 -13.52
N ASN A 120 13.43 5.92 -13.55
CA ASN A 120 13.83 5.14 -12.41
C ASN A 120 14.90 5.88 -11.60
N SER A 121 14.55 6.23 -10.36
CA SER A 121 15.40 6.99 -9.44
C SER A 121 16.53 6.19 -8.80
N ASP A 122 16.49 4.87 -8.93
CA ASP A 122 17.51 3.92 -8.47
C ASP A 122 18.52 3.58 -9.57
N GLY A 123 18.39 4.20 -10.75
CA GLY A 123 19.33 4.02 -11.87
C GLY A 123 19.23 2.67 -12.59
N SER A 124 18.29 1.82 -12.17
CA SER A 124 18.05 0.52 -12.81
C SER A 124 17.35 0.69 -14.16
N ARG A 125 17.53 -0.30 -15.04
CA ARG A 125 16.95 -0.26 -16.40
C ARG A 125 15.43 -0.21 -16.35
N VAL A 126 14.82 0.73 -17.08
CA VAL A 126 13.36 0.87 -17.20
C VAL A 126 12.90 0.58 -18.63
N ASP A 127 11.77 -0.10 -18.76
CA ASP A 127 11.10 -0.43 -20.01
C ASP A 127 9.60 -0.16 -19.89
N ALA A 128 8.98 0.26 -20.99
CA ALA A 128 7.53 0.42 -21.09
C ALA A 128 6.92 -0.81 -21.76
N VAL A 129 5.94 -1.43 -21.11
CA VAL A 129 5.21 -2.61 -21.59
C VAL A 129 3.70 -2.43 -21.44
N PHE A 130 2.91 -3.05 -22.30
CA PHE A 130 1.47 -3.04 -22.16
C PHE A 130 1.02 -3.94 -21.00
N LYS A 131 0.17 -3.41 -20.11
CA LYS A 131 -0.35 -4.14 -18.94
C LYS A 131 -1.12 -5.42 -19.31
N LYS A 132 -1.72 -5.47 -20.50
CA LYS A 132 -2.59 -6.58 -20.93
C LYS A 132 -1.83 -7.87 -21.22
N ASP A 133 -0.67 -7.77 -21.87
CA ASP A 133 0.07 -8.92 -22.42
C ASP A 133 1.59 -8.87 -22.15
N GLY A 134 2.09 -7.79 -21.56
CA GLY A 134 3.52 -7.61 -21.29
C GLY A 134 4.36 -7.31 -22.52
N SER A 135 3.74 -7.08 -23.69
CA SER A 135 4.47 -6.77 -24.92
C SER A 135 5.14 -5.39 -24.83
N PRO A 136 6.32 -5.20 -25.43
CA PRO A 136 7.05 -3.93 -25.37
C PRO A 136 6.33 -2.84 -26.17
N VAL A 137 6.19 -1.66 -25.56
CA VAL A 137 5.54 -0.49 -26.20
C VAL A 137 6.30 -0.04 -27.45
N ASP A 138 7.62 -0.22 -27.45
CA ASP A 138 8.51 0.08 -28.60
C ASP A 138 8.22 -0.79 -29.84
N GLY A 139 7.49 -1.91 -29.66
CA GLY A 139 7.07 -2.77 -30.77
C GLY A 139 5.78 -2.31 -31.46
N ASP A 140 5.04 -1.36 -30.89
CA ASP A 140 3.79 -0.85 -31.46
C ASP A 140 4.04 0.44 -32.26
N PRO A 141 3.71 0.47 -33.57
CA PRO A 141 4.02 1.61 -34.45
C PRO A 141 3.30 2.91 -34.06
N ARG A 142 2.29 2.85 -33.19
CA ARG A 142 1.58 4.04 -32.69
C ARG A 142 2.37 4.81 -31.64
N PHE A 143 3.37 4.17 -31.03
CA PHE A 143 4.19 4.77 -29.99
C PHE A 143 5.61 4.97 -30.48
N ARG A 144 6.23 6.05 -30.02
CA ARG A 144 7.64 6.34 -30.20
C ARG A 144 8.30 6.43 -28.83
N VAL A 145 9.25 5.53 -28.58
CA VAL A 145 9.98 5.42 -27.32
C VAL A 145 11.40 5.95 -27.51
N ASN A 146 11.71 7.09 -26.88
CA ASN A 146 13.05 7.66 -26.84
C ASN A 146 13.71 7.33 -25.49
N ARG A 147 14.86 6.65 -25.52
CA ARG A 147 15.62 6.29 -24.32
C ARG A 147 16.74 7.29 -24.12
N PHE A 148 16.64 8.11 -23.08
CA PHE A 148 17.70 9.07 -22.74
C PHE A 148 18.88 8.38 -22.06
N ASN A 149 18.60 7.40 -21.20
CA ASN A 149 19.59 6.54 -20.57
C ASN A 149 18.92 5.18 -20.20
N GLY A 150 19.65 4.29 -19.53
CA GLY A 150 19.08 3.02 -19.06
C GLY A 150 17.92 3.21 -18.09
N SER A 151 17.94 4.27 -17.29
CA SER A 151 17.00 4.55 -16.21
C SER A 151 15.88 5.55 -16.56
N ALA A 152 15.80 6.05 -17.79
CA ALA A 152 14.84 7.08 -18.18
C ALA A 152 14.43 6.90 -19.63
N LEU A 153 13.12 6.81 -19.84
CA LEU A 153 12.50 6.74 -21.16
C LEU A 153 11.39 7.79 -21.29
N TYR A 154 11.19 8.23 -22.52
CA TYR A 154 10.13 9.12 -22.94
C TYR A 154 9.30 8.38 -23.98
N VAL A 155 7.98 8.38 -23.80
CA VAL A 155 7.04 7.73 -24.71
C VAL A 155 6.13 8.81 -25.26
N SER A 156 5.93 8.80 -26.58
CA SER A 156 5.02 9.70 -27.26
C SER A 156 4.17 8.96 -28.26
N ALA A 157 2.93 9.40 -28.43
CA ALA A 157 2.07 9.00 -29.54
C ALA A 157 1.72 10.28 -30.32
N SER A 158 2.48 10.59 -31.38
CA SER A 158 2.33 11.87 -32.10
C SER A 158 1.07 11.93 -32.97
N GLU A 159 0.58 10.78 -33.40
CA GLU A 159 -0.65 10.66 -34.20
C GLU A 159 -1.89 10.43 -33.32
N GLY A 160 -1.70 10.37 -31.99
CA GLY A 160 -2.74 9.97 -31.04
C GLY A 160 -3.08 8.48 -31.11
N LEU A 161 -4.09 8.10 -30.32
CA LEU A 161 -4.66 6.74 -30.26
C LEU A 161 -6.18 6.76 -30.46
#